data_AF-A0A3B0B1I5-F1
#
_entry.id   AF-A0A3B0B1I5-F1
#
_cell.length_a   1.000
_cell.length_b   1.000
_cell.length_c   1.000
_cell.angle_alpha   90.00
_cell.angle_beta   90.00
_cell.angle_gamma   90.00
#
_symmetry.space_group_name_H-M   'P 1'
#
loop_
_entity.id
_entity.type
_entity.pdbx_description
1 polymer ?
#
loop_
_entity_poly.entity_id
_entity_poly.type
_entity_poly.pdbx_seq_one_letter_code
_entity_poly.pdbx_strand_id
1 'polypeptide(L)'
;MRNRIVQDGAATIFFLTTRKKHQGRVLSGYYKIGWYTEGTQGAVNHDYALAASEIRFINPILTRELPEPLATICSAPFRTMKPIEFESVAALTRICDGQPDQTGNYLDEVGRIERFARARSGFAYPSWGRETGFNWDDAADYYQTDAELSKVPNSSKTRRWRCREPECGYVIKSGALLKRCPLCKKTATLVPVEEKA
;
A
#
# COMPACT_ATOMS: atom_id res chain seq x y z
N MET A 1 -7.16 -6.05 -1.03
CA MET A 1 -6.31 -6.27 0.16
C MET A 1 -6.88 -5.52 1.36
N ARG A 2 -6.88 -4.18 1.37
CA ARG A 2 -7.37 -3.37 2.50
C ARG A 2 -8.80 -3.68 2.95
N ASN A 3 -9.74 -3.81 2.01
CA ASN A 3 -11.10 -4.28 2.32
C ASN A 3 -11.12 -5.56 3.17
N ARG A 4 -10.34 -6.56 2.74
CA ARG A 4 -10.31 -7.86 3.39
C ARG A 4 -9.62 -7.81 4.75
N ILE A 5 -8.59 -6.97 4.91
CA ILE A 5 -7.97 -6.72 6.23
C ILE A 5 -9.00 -6.20 7.22
N VAL A 6 -9.84 -5.24 6.79
CA VAL A 6 -10.91 -4.69 7.63
C VAL A 6 -12.01 -5.72 7.90
N GLN A 7 -12.52 -6.38 6.86
CA GLN A 7 -13.60 -7.37 6.99
C GLN A 7 -13.20 -8.59 7.84
N ASP A 8 -11.98 -9.08 7.67
CA ASP A 8 -11.47 -10.23 8.41
C ASP A 8 -10.98 -9.83 9.82
N GLY A 9 -10.99 -8.54 10.17
CA GLY A 9 -10.48 -8.05 11.46
C GLY A 9 -8.98 -8.30 11.66
N ALA A 10 -8.20 -8.33 10.57
CA ALA A 10 -6.79 -8.70 10.62
C ALA A 10 -5.95 -7.58 11.27
N ALA A 11 -5.49 -7.84 12.50
CA ALA A 11 -4.69 -6.89 13.26
C ALA A 11 -3.21 -6.82 12.83
N THR A 12 -2.70 -7.84 12.13
CA THR A 12 -1.28 -7.94 11.76
C THR A 12 -1.10 -8.31 10.29
N ILE A 13 -0.20 -7.62 9.60
CA ILE A 13 0.17 -7.88 8.21
C ILE A 13 1.64 -8.24 8.15
N PHE A 14 1.95 -9.48 7.77
CA PHE A 14 3.34 -9.90 7.52
C PHE A 14 3.76 -9.65 6.07
N PHE A 15 5.00 -9.19 5.88
CA PHE A 15 5.57 -8.95 4.56
C PHE A 15 6.37 -10.15 4.09
N LEU A 16 5.78 -10.89 3.14
CA LEU A 16 6.45 -11.93 2.38
C LEU A 16 6.81 -11.40 0.99
N THR A 17 8.10 -11.25 0.72
CA THR A 17 8.61 -10.71 -0.55
C THR A 17 9.48 -11.73 -1.27
N THR A 18 9.59 -11.62 -2.59
CA THR A 18 10.53 -12.44 -3.38
C THR A 18 11.70 -11.54 -3.78
N ARG A 19 12.89 -11.75 -3.20
CA ARG A 19 14.09 -10.95 -3.53
C ARG A 19 14.70 -11.31 -4.88
N LYS A 20 14.75 -12.61 -5.22
CA LYS A 20 15.22 -13.13 -6.51
C LYS A 20 14.35 -14.31 -6.94
N LYS A 21 14.11 -14.47 -8.24
CA LYS A 21 13.22 -15.48 -8.84
C LYS A 21 13.49 -16.93 -8.36
N HIS A 22 14.73 -17.22 -7.93
CA HIS A 22 15.17 -18.56 -7.51
C HIS A 22 15.50 -18.68 -6.01
N GLN A 23 15.41 -17.60 -5.24
CA GLN A 23 15.76 -17.65 -3.80
C GLN A 23 14.56 -18.00 -2.90
N GLY A 24 13.35 -18.06 -3.46
CA GLY A 24 12.13 -18.23 -2.67
C GLY A 24 11.69 -16.92 -2.01
N ARG A 25 10.66 -17.03 -1.16
CA ARG A 25 10.13 -15.90 -0.42
C ARG A 25 10.91 -15.67 0.86
N VAL A 26 10.91 -14.43 1.33
CA VAL A 26 11.49 -14.03 2.61
C VAL A 26 10.44 -13.32 3.45
N LEU A 27 10.42 -13.63 4.75
CA LEU A 27 9.74 -12.83 5.77
C LEU A 27 10.60 -11.62 6.08
N SER A 28 10.06 -10.42 5.83
CA SER A 28 10.82 -9.17 5.97
C SER A 28 10.42 -8.34 7.19
N GLY A 29 9.28 -8.68 7.82
CA GLY A 29 8.73 -7.91 8.93
C GLY A 29 7.21 -7.94 8.96
N TYR A 30 6.61 -7.08 9.78
CA TYR A 30 5.17 -6.93 9.88
C TYR A 30 4.74 -5.50 10.23
N TYR A 31 3.46 -5.20 9.97
CA TYR A 31 2.73 -4.07 10.54
C TYR A 31 1.64 -4.56 11.48
N LYS A 32 1.50 -3.91 12.63
CA LYS A 32 0.34 -4.05 13.50
C LYS A 32 -0.59 -2.87 13.23
N ILE A 33 -1.80 -3.18 12.80
CA ILE A 33 -2.81 -2.19 12.45
C ILE A 33 -3.42 -1.66 13.75
N GLY A 34 -3.29 -0.35 13.98
CA GLY A 34 -3.87 0.32 15.14
C GLY A 34 -5.21 0.97 14.83
N TRP A 35 -5.41 1.38 13.57
CA TRP A 35 -6.59 2.14 13.19
C TRP A 35 -6.90 1.98 11.70
N TYR A 36 -8.17 2.12 11.34
CA TYR A 36 -8.62 2.21 9.96
C TYR A 36 -9.80 3.17 9.81
N THR A 37 -10.00 3.67 8.60
CA THR A 37 -11.20 4.40 8.20
C THR A 37 -11.52 4.17 6.72
N GLU A 38 -12.69 4.62 6.29
CA GLU A 38 -13.04 4.71 4.88
C GLU A 38 -12.12 5.69 4.17
N GLY A 39 -11.53 5.26 3.05
CA GLY A 39 -10.65 6.10 2.26
C GLY A 39 -11.42 7.13 1.43
N THR A 40 -10.71 8.04 0.78
CA THR A 40 -11.26 9.05 -0.17
C THR A 40 -12.29 8.61 -1.23
N GLN A 41 -12.43 7.31 -1.48
CA GLN A 41 -13.43 6.75 -2.41
C GLN A 41 -14.56 5.99 -1.70
N GLY A 42 -14.58 6.04 -0.38
CA GLY A 42 -15.57 5.48 0.55
C GLY A 42 -15.65 3.96 0.60
N ALA A 43 -16.43 3.46 1.56
CA ALA A 43 -16.78 2.05 1.67
C ALA A 43 -17.53 1.52 0.44
N VAL A 44 -18.19 2.39 -0.35
CA VAL A 44 -18.85 2.03 -1.62
C VAL A 44 -17.88 1.36 -2.60
N ASN A 45 -16.61 1.77 -2.59
CA ASN A 45 -15.56 1.15 -3.41
C ASN A 45 -14.73 0.12 -2.62
N HIS A 46 -15.15 -0.21 -1.40
CA HIS A 46 -14.43 -1.04 -0.45
C HIS A 46 -12.97 -0.58 -0.26
N ASP A 47 -12.78 0.75 -0.26
CA ASP A 47 -11.47 1.35 -0.16
C ASP A 47 -11.27 1.94 1.24
N TYR A 48 -10.27 1.42 1.94
CA TYR A 48 -9.97 1.81 3.31
C TYR A 48 -8.57 2.41 3.40
N ALA A 49 -8.40 3.35 4.32
CA ALA A 49 -7.10 3.80 4.80
C ALA A 49 -6.76 3.00 6.08
N LEU A 50 -5.53 2.51 6.17
CA LEU A 50 -5.03 1.75 7.31
C LEU A 50 -3.84 2.49 7.91
N ALA A 51 -3.78 2.59 9.23
CA ALA A 51 -2.63 3.11 9.96
C ALA A 51 -2.06 2.00 10.85
N ALA A 52 -0.75 1.78 10.74
CA ALA A 52 -0.04 0.90 11.64
C ALA A 52 0.27 1.64 12.94
N SER A 53 -0.05 1.03 14.09
CA SER A 53 0.42 1.52 15.39
C SER A 53 1.85 1.10 15.67
N GLU A 54 2.26 -0.05 15.12
CA GLU A 54 3.60 -0.60 15.25
C GLU A 54 4.07 -1.12 13.91
N ILE A 55 5.35 -0.90 13.61
CA ILE A 55 6.02 -1.43 12.44
C ILE A 55 7.31 -2.11 12.91
N ARG A 56 7.61 -3.29 12.34
CA ARG A 56 8.83 -4.04 12.65
C ARG A 56 9.39 -4.62 11.37
N PHE A 57 10.52 -4.10 10.93
CA PHE A 57 11.32 -4.73 9.88
C PHE A 57 12.52 -5.45 10.49
N ILE A 58 12.91 -6.54 9.84
CA ILE A 58 14.00 -7.41 10.28
C ILE A 58 14.96 -7.67 9.11
N ASN A 59 16.13 -8.25 9.40
CA ASN A 59 16.90 -8.86 8.32
C ASN A 59 16.09 -10.03 7.74
N PRO A 60 15.78 -10.06 6.43
CA PRO A 60 14.77 -11.01 5.96
C PRO A 60 15.19 -12.47 6.09
N ILE A 61 14.27 -13.28 6.59
CA ILE A 61 14.44 -14.73 6.82
C ILE A 61 13.85 -15.47 5.63
N LEU A 62 14.56 -16.45 5.07
CA LEU A 62 13.99 -17.29 4.01
C LEU A 62 12.83 -18.11 4.58
N THR A 63 11.70 -18.21 3.86
CA THR A 63 10.52 -18.91 4.40
C THR A 63 10.80 -20.38 4.72
N ARG A 64 11.72 -21.02 3.99
CA ARG A 64 12.18 -22.41 4.25
C ARG A 64 12.99 -22.57 5.54
N GLU A 65 13.48 -21.49 6.13
CA GLU A 65 14.25 -21.48 7.38
C GLU A 65 13.35 -21.25 8.60
N LEU A 66 12.06 -20.98 8.39
CA LEU A 66 11.08 -20.90 9.46
C LEU A 66 10.79 -22.32 10.00
N PRO A 67 10.40 -22.45 11.29
CA PRO A 67 9.95 -23.73 11.81
C PRO A 67 8.64 -24.16 11.14
N GLU A 68 8.40 -25.47 11.01
CA GLU A 68 7.08 -25.96 10.60
C GLU A 68 6.03 -25.71 11.71
N PRO A 69 4.75 -25.43 11.35
CA PRO A 69 4.17 -25.41 10.01
C PRO A 69 4.36 -24.09 9.22
N LEU A 70 5.07 -23.09 9.79
CA LEU A 70 5.17 -21.75 9.21
C LEU A 70 5.92 -21.75 7.87
N ALA A 71 6.95 -22.58 7.74
CA ALA A 71 7.67 -22.71 6.47
C ALA A 71 6.74 -23.11 5.33
N THR A 72 5.88 -24.12 5.53
CA THR A 72 4.86 -24.52 4.57
C THR A 72 3.85 -23.39 4.31
N ILE A 73 3.33 -22.76 5.36
CA ILE A 73 2.30 -21.72 5.26
C ILE A 73 2.81 -20.51 4.45
N CYS A 74 4.01 -20.02 4.74
CA CYS A 74 4.60 -18.84 4.13
C CYS A 74 5.20 -19.12 2.74
N SER A 75 5.58 -20.37 2.45
CA SER A 75 6.09 -20.78 1.15
C SER A 75 4.98 -21.12 0.15
N ALA A 76 3.72 -21.23 0.58
CA ALA A 76 2.57 -21.51 -0.29
C ALA A 76 2.20 -20.30 -1.18
N PRO A 77 2.02 -20.46 -2.50
CA PRO A 77 1.72 -19.35 -3.41
C PRO A 77 0.40 -18.65 -3.06
N PHE A 78 0.40 -17.33 -3.15
CA PHE A 78 -0.80 -16.50 -3.03
C PHE A 78 -0.64 -15.26 -3.92
N ARG A 79 -1.74 -14.66 -4.38
CA ARG A 79 -1.71 -13.54 -5.32
C ARG A 79 -1.35 -12.21 -4.65
N THR A 80 -2.13 -11.81 -3.66
CA THR A 80 -1.97 -10.50 -3.00
C THR A 80 -1.87 -10.64 -1.49
N MET A 81 -2.67 -11.51 -0.89
CA MET A 81 -2.62 -11.81 0.54
C MET A 81 -3.11 -13.25 0.78
N LYS A 82 -2.72 -13.82 1.91
CA LYS A 82 -3.18 -15.11 2.42
C LYS A 82 -3.52 -14.92 3.90
N PRO A 83 -4.79 -15.11 4.31
CA PRO A 83 -5.14 -15.19 5.72
C PRO A 83 -4.43 -16.37 6.38
N ILE A 84 -4.06 -16.20 7.64
CA ILE A 84 -3.42 -17.22 8.47
C ILE A 84 -4.07 -17.21 9.85
N GLU A 85 -4.00 -18.34 10.54
CA GLU A 85 -4.61 -18.51 11.86
C GLU A 85 -3.85 -17.77 12.95
N PHE A 86 -4.54 -17.54 14.07
CA PHE A 86 -4.04 -16.75 15.20
C PHE A 86 -2.72 -17.29 15.75
N GLU A 87 -2.58 -18.61 15.89
CA GLU A 87 -1.37 -19.28 16.36
C GLU A 87 -0.18 -19.00 15.44
N SER A 88 -0.42 -18.99 14.13
CA SER A 88 0.60 -18.67 13.13
C SER A 88 1.00 -17.20 13.20
N VAL A 89 0.04 -16.29 13.40
CA VAL A 89 0.33 -14.86 13.64
C VAL A 89 1.21 -14.69 14.87
N ALA A 90 0.82 -15.25 16.02
CA ALA A 90 1.56 -15.13 17.26
C ALA A 90 2.98 -15.71 17.17
N ALA A 91 3.16 -16.83 16.46
CA ALA A 91 4.47 -17.42 16.23
C ALA A 91 5.35 -16.56 15.31
N LEU A 92 4.80 -16.04 14.20
CA LEU A 92 5.55 -15.16 13.29
C LEU A 92 5.93 -13.83 13.95
N THR A 93 5.05 -13.25 14.78
CA THR A 93 5.35 -12.05 15.55
C THR A 93 6.53 -12.30 16.48
N ARG A 94 6.50 -13.38 17.28
CA ARG A 94 7.63 -13.75 18.16
C ARG A 94 8.94 -13.95 17.41
N ILE A 95 8.90 -14.55 16.22
CA ILE A 95 10.09 -14.71 15.37
C ILE A 95 10.62 -13.33 14.96
N CYS A 96 9.77 -12.41 14.52
CA CYS A 96 10.19 -11.06 14.13
C CYS A 96 10.74 -10.26 15.32
N ASP A 97 10.08 -10.35 16.47
CA ASP A 97 10.48 -9.62 17.68
C ASP A 97 11.80 -10.13 18.26
N GLY A 98 12.11 -11.41 18.06
CA GLY A 98 13.39 -12.00 18.42
C GLY A 98 14.55 -11.62 17.50
N GLN A 99 14.31 -10.93 16.38
CA GLN A 99 15.35 -10.43 15.48
C GLN A 99 15.71 -8.98 15.79
N PRO A 100 16.94 -8.53 15.46
CA PRO A 100 17.30 -7.12 15.52
C PRO A 100 16.34 -6.24 14.72
N ASP A 101 15.93 -5.11 15.29
CA ASP A 101 15.06 -4.14 14.62
C ASP A 101 15.82 -3.44 13.49
N GLN A 102 15.29 -3.54 12.27
CA GLN A 102 15.82 -2.92 11.06
C GLN A 102 14.88 -1.83 10.51
N THR A 103 13.86 -1.43 11.28
CA THR A 103 12.86 -0.45 10.86
C THR A 103 13.49 0.89 10.48
N GLY A 104 14.41 1.41 11.30
CA GLY A 104 15.12 2.66 11.00
C GLY A 104 15.87 2.58 9.67
N ASN A 105 16.65 1.51 9.47
CA ASN A 105 17.38 1.27 8.22
C ASN A 105 16.46 1.20 7.00
N TYR A 106 15.29 0.58 7.15
CA TYR A 106 14.28 0.53 6.08
C TYR A 106 13.75 1.93 5.74
N LEU A 107 13.40 2.74 6.74
CA LEU A 107 12.90 4.10 6.53
C LEU A 107 13.97 5.02 5.92
N ASP A 108 15.23 4.88 6.34
CA ASP A 108 16.35 5.62 5.76
C ASP A 108 16.54 5.29 4.28
N GLU A 109 16.39 4.02 3.90
CA GLU A 109 16.47 3.59 2.51
C GLU A 109 15.32 4.14 1.67
N VAL A 110 14.09 4.17 2.21
CA VAL A 110 12.96 4.85 1.57
C VAL A 110 13.30 6.32 1.32
N GLY A 111 13.79 7.03 2.34
CA GLY A 111 14.20 8.42 2.22
C GLY A 111 15.33 8.63 1.21
N ARG A 112 16.30 7.70 1.11
CA ARG A 112 17.38 7.74 0.10
C ARG A 112 16.82 7.62 -1.31
N ILE A 113 15.88 6.71 -1.54
CA ILE A 113 15.23 6.51 -2.85
C ILE A 113 14.39 7.74 -3.23
N GLU A 114 13.64 8.31 -2.30
CA GLU A 114 12.85 9.53 -2.53
C GLU A 114 13.76 10.72 -2.92
N ARG A 115 14.87 10.93 -2.21
CA ARG A 115 15.86 11.96 -2.57
C ARG A 115 16.43 11.75 -3.97
N PHE A 116 16.76 10.51 -4.31
CA PHE A 116 17.26 10.16 -5.63
C PHE A 116 16.22 10.43 -6.74
N ALA A 117 14.97 10.03 -6.53
CA ALA A 117 13.88 10.29 -7.48
C ALA A 117 13.65 11.79 -7.68
N ARG A 118 13.66 12.55 -6.58
CA ARG A 118 13.51 14.01 -6.58
C ARG A 118 14.65 14.69 -7.34
N ALA A 119 15.89 14.28 -7.13
CA ALA A 119 17.05 14.82 -7.84
C ALA A 119 16.96 14.63 -9.37
N ARG A 120 16.31 13.55 -9.84
CA ARG A 120 16.17 13.25 -11.27
C ARG A 120 14.95 13.85 -11.95
N SER A 121 13.87 14.07 -11.20
CA SER A 121 12.56 14.37 -11.78
C SER A 121 11.86 15.59 -11.17
N GLY A 122 12.40 16.15 -10.09
CA GLY A 122 11.72 17.11 -9.23
C GLY A 122 10.74 16.47 -8.23
N PHE A 123 10.44 15.18 -8.36
CA PHE A 123 9.42 14.48 -7.56
C PHE A 123 9.98 13.29 -6.77
N ALA A 124 9.62 13.19 -5.49
CA ALA A 124 9.84 11.97 -4.70
C ALA A 124 9.04 10.78 -5.25
N TYR A 125 7.80 11.03 -5.69
CA TYR A 125 6.95 10.05 -6.37
C TYR A 125 6.46 10.59 -7.72
N PRO A 126 7.22 10.38 -8.81
CA PRO A 126 6.93 10.98 -10.12
C PRO A 126 5.57 10.57 -10.68
N SER A 127 5.20 9.30 -10.53
CA SER A 127 3.90 8.78 -11.00
C SER A 127 2.71 9.42 -10.29
N TRP A 128 2.93 9.99 -9.10
CA TRP A 128 1.89 10.64 -8.28
C TRP A 128 2.02 12.17 -8.33
N GLY A 129 3.04 12.70 -9.02
CA GLY A 129 3.35 14.12 -9.05
C GLY A 129 3.61 14.71 -7.66
N ARG A 130 4.17 13.92 -6.73
CA ARG A 130 4.47 14.37 -5.35
C ARG A 130 5.93 14.75 -5.23
N GLU A 131 6.16 15.97 -4.78
CA GLU A 131 7.50 16.55 -4.60
C GLU A 131 8.22 15.98 -3.38
N THR A 132 7.45 15.67 -2.34
CA THR A 132 7.93 15.16 -1.04
C THR A 132 7.39 13.77 -0.74
N GLY A 133 8.01 13.16 0.28
CA GLY A 133 7.58 11.92 0.92
C GLY A 133 6.14 11.99 1.46
N PHE A 134 5.64 10.85 1.93
CA PHE A 134 4.42 10.83 2.77
C PHE A 134 4.74 11.29 4.19
N ASN A 135 3.89 12.16 4.74
CA ASN A 135 3.95 12.56 6.14
C ASN A 135 2.55 12.51 6.78
N TRP A 136 2.47 12.81 8.07
CA TRP A 136 1.20 12.79 8.79
C TRP A 136 0.24 13.90 8.37
N ASP A 137 0.73 15.02 7.83
CA ASP A 137 -0.12 16.10 7.32
C ASP A 137 -0.92 15.66 6.08
N ASP A 138 -0.40 14.68 5.33
CA ASP A 138 -1.14 14.07 4.23
C ASP A 138 -2.35 13.25 4.71
N ALA A 139 -2.38 12.78 5.95
CA ALA A 139 -3.34 11.75 6.39
C ALA A 139 -4.80 12.19 6.21
N ALA A 140 -5.10 13.46 6.52
CA ALA A 140 -6.43 14.02 6.39
C ALA A 140 -6.97 13.95 4.95
N ASP A 141 -6.10 14.16 3.94
CA ASP A 141 -6.47 14.08 2.52
C ASP A 141 -6.90 12.67 2.10
N TYR A 142 -6.54 11.63 2.88
CA TYR A 142 -6.83 10.24 2.56
C TYR A 142 -8.10 9.70 3.21
N TYR A 143 -8.73 10.47 4.11
CA TYR A 143 -9.94 10.08 4.82
C TYR A 143 -11.20 10.61 4.11
N GLN A 144 -12.31 9.87 4.23
CA GLN A 144 -13.60 10.37 3.79
C GLN A 144 -14.14 11.42 4.77
N THR A 145 -14.48 12.59 4.25
CA THR A 145 -15.20 13.65 4.97
C THR A 145 -16.57 13.80 4.32
N ASP A 146 -17.56 13.05 4.82
CA ASP A 146 -19.01 13.26 4.72
C ASP A 146 -19.70 13.39 3.33
N ALA A 147 -18.98 13.29 2.21
CA ALA A 147 -19.58 13.39 0.88
C ALA A 147 -20.13 12.06 0.35
N GLU A 148 -21.31 12.08 -0.29
CA GLU A 148 -21.80 10.98 -1.12
C GLU A 148 -20.89 10.80 -2.34
N LEU A 149 -20.16 9.68 -2.38
CA LEU A 149 -19.23 9.37 -3.47
C LEU A 149 -19.90 8.45 -4.49
N SER A 150 -19.85 8.86 -5.75
CA SER A 150 -20.18 7.98 -6.88
C SER A 150 -19.16 6.86 -6.98
N LYS A 151 -19.63 5.64 -7.29
CA LYS A 151 -18.75 4.49 -7.56
C LYS A 151 -17.86 4.80 -8.76
N VAL A 152 -16.55 4.89 -8.55
CA VAL A 152 -15.56 5.12 -9.61
C VAL A 152 -14.82 3.80 -9.86
N PRO A 153 -14.76 3.30 -11.11
CA PRO A 153 -13.96 2.13 -11.43
C PRO A 153 -12.49 2.32 -11.04
N ASN A 154 -11.92 1.34 -10.34
CA ASN A 154 -10.50 1.32 -9.97
C ASN A 154 -9.57 0.87 -11.12
N SER A 155 -10.11 0.64 -12.31
CA SER A 155 -9.38 0.27 -13.51
C SER A 155 -9.86 1.09 -14.72
N SER A 156 -8.96 1.26 -15.70
CA SER A 156 -9.22 1.98 -16.94
C SER A 156 -8.68 1.16 -18.11
N LYS A 157 -9.54 0.84 -19.09
CA LYS A 157 -9.14 0.08 -20.30
C LYS A 157 -8.01 0.78 -21.06
N THR A 158 -8.10 2.10 -21.16
CA THR A 158 -7.13 2.96 -21.87
C THR A 158 -5.89 3.27 -21.04
N ARG A 159 -5.87 2.89 -19.75
CA ARG A 159 -4.88 3.34 -18.75
C ARG A 159 -4.78 4.87 -18.69
N ARG A 160 -5.88 5.57 -19.00
CA ARG A 160 -5.98 7.03 -18.95
C ARG A 160 -7.07 7.44 -17.96
N TRP A 161 -6.81 8.51 -17.23
CA TRP A 161 -7.68 9.08 -16.21
C TRP A 161 -7.81 10.58 -16.41
N ARG A 162 -9.03 11.10 -16.44
CA ARG A 162 -9.32 12.52 -16.56
C ARG A 162 -9.73 13.09 -15.22
N CYS A 163 -9.20 14.27 -14.87
CA CYS A 163 -9.69 15.05 -13.74
C CYS A 163 -11.04 15.69 -14.08
N ARG A 164 -12.07 15.43 -13.26
CA ARG A 164 -13.42 16.00 -13.41
C ARG A 164 -13.53 17.46 -12.98
N GLU A 165 -12.48 18.02 -12.38
CA GLU A 165 -12.46 19.43 -12.00
C GLU A 165 -12.54 20.31 -13.26
N PRO A 166 -13.55 21.19 -13.37
CA PRO A 166 -13.81 21.96 -14.57
C PRO A 166 -12.60 22.74 -15.08
N GLU A 167 -11.84 23.33 -14.15
CA GLU A 167 -10.66 24.15 -14.46
C GLU A 167 -9.40 23.33 -14.74
N CYS A 168 -9.41 22.02 -14.44
CA CYS A 168 -8.24 21.16 -14.60
C CYS A 168 -8.29 20.36 -15.90
N GLY A 169 -9.32 19.51 -16.07
CA GLY A 169 -9.48 18.64 -17.23
C GLY A 169 -8.33 17.67 -17.55
N TYR A 170 -7.25 17.67 -16.76
CA TYR A 170 -5.99 17.01 -17.07
C TYR A 170 -6.16 15.51 -17.24
N VAL A 171 -5.51 14.96 -18.27
CA VAL A 171 -5.53 13.51 -18.55
C VAL A 171 -4.17 12.91 -18.23
N ILE A 172 -4.15 12.02 -17.22
CA ILE A 172 -2.96 11.25 -16.85
C ILE A 172 -3.00 9.84 -17.43
N LYS A 173 -1.86 9.37 -17.97
CA LYS A 173 -1.64 7.97 -18.33
C LYS A 173 -1.06 7.21 -17.14
N SER A 174 -1.86 6.38 -16.49
CA SER A 174 -1.46 5.55 -15.34
C SER A 174 -2.18 4.21 -15.38
N GLY A 175 -1.45 3.13 -15.07
CA GLY A 175 -2.04 1.79 -14.95
C GLY A 175 -2.97 1.65 -13.74
N ALA A 176 -2.89 2.55 -12.76
CA ALA A 176 -3.72 2.56 -11.57
C ALA A 176 -4.40 3.92 -11.36
N LEU A 177 -5.57 3.91 -10.72
CA LEU A 177 -6.26 5.11 -10.28
C LEU A 177 -5.46 5.79 -9.16
N LEU A 178 -4.99 7.00 -9.41
CA LEU A 178 -4.38 7.83 -8.37
C LEU A 178 -5.46 8.45 -7.49
N LYS A 179 -5.17 8.63 -6.20
CA LYS A 179 -6.11 9.27 -5.27
C LYS A 179 -6.18 10.78 -5.42
N ARG A 180 -5.15 11.40 -6.00
CA ARG A 180 -4.99 12.84 -6.17
C ARG A 180 -4.63 13.16 -7.62
N CYS A 181 -5.21 14.23 -8.17
CA CYS A 181 -4.80 14.73 -9.48
C CYS A 181 -3.37 15.28 -9.38
N PRO A 182 -2.43 14.89 -10.25
CA PRO A 182 -1.06 15.39 -10.20
C PRO A 182 -0.93 16.87 -10.57
N LEU A 183 -1.92 17.43 -11.30
CA LEU A 183 -1.92 18.84 -11.73
C LEU A 183 -2.59 19.74 -10.69
N CYS A 184 -3.92 19.67 -10.53
CA CYS A 184 -4.66 20.55 -9.62
C CYS A 184 -4.61 20.10 -8.15
N LYS A 185 -3.99 18.95 -7.86
CA LYS A 185 -3.80 18.43 -6.51
C LYS A 185 -5.10 18.13 -5.73
N LYS A 186 -6.28 18.17 -6.35
CA LYS A 186 -7.54 17.76 -5.71
C LYS A 186 -7.70 16.22 -5.66
N THR A 187 -8.20 15.70 -4.55
CA THR A 187 -8.40 14.27 -4.28
C THR A 187 -9.73 13.75 -4.85
N ALA A 188 -9.81 12.45 -5.17
CA ALA A 188 -11.02 11.78 -5.68
C ALA A 188 -11.64 12.34 -6.97
N THR A 189 -10.88 13.13 -7.74
CA THR A 189 -11.37 13.81 -8.96
C THR A 189 -11.19 13.02 -10.26
N LEU A 190 -10.37 11.96 -10.24
CA LEU A 190 -9.97 11.23 -11.44
C LEU A 190 -11.00 10.14 -11.82
N VAL A 191 -11.41 10.14 -13.10
CA VAL A 191 -12.31 9.13 -13.70
C VAL A 191 -11.69 8.51 -14.95
N PRO A 192 -12.03 7.25 -15.30
CA PRO A 192 -11.51 6.63 -16.51
C PRO A 192 -11.92 7.41 -17.76
N VAL A 193 -11.01 7.51 -18.73
CA VAL A 193 -11.35 8.02 -20.06
C VAL A 193 -11.95 6.86 -20.86
N GLU A 194 -13.21 6.99 -21.22
CA GLU A 194 -13.90 6.07 -22.14
C GLU A 194 -13.34 6.21 -23.56
N GLU A 195 -13.22 5.09 -24.27
CA GLU A 195 -13.02 5.13 -25.72
C GLU A 195 -14.32 5.64 -26.33
N LYS A 196 -14.24 6.69 -27.16
CA LYS A 196 -15.36 7.00 -28.04
C LYS A 196 -15.54 5.78 -28.95
N ALA A 197 -16.71 5.16 -28.86
CA ALA A 197 -17.15 4.12 -29.79
C ALA A 197 -17.16 4.64 -31.23
#